data_AF-A0A2A6E5D5-F1
#
_entry.id   AF-A0A2A6E5D5-F1
#
_cell.length_a   1.000
_cell.length_b   1.000
_cell.length_c   1.000
_cell.angle_alpha   90.00
_cell.angle_beta   90.00
_cell.angle_gamma   90.00
#
_symmetry.space_group_name_H-M   'P 1'
#
loop_
_entity.id
_entity.type
_entity.pdbx_description
1 polymer ?
#
loop_
_entity_poly.entity_id
_entity_poly.type
_entity_poly.pdbx_seq_one_letter_code
_entity_poly.pdbx_strand_id
1 'polypeptide(L)'
;MKGIFADRGAGFQAGVLLITMMVGYLLASLFYASILLMTGENDKTHLPPGILLGMQFVGSVTAFLIPALVTAFLCSDDPRRFLQMNSLPNIRIWFLAGGMTMLLMPVVSLISILNAQMELPDALTPLESRMRET
;
A
#
# COMPACT_ATOMS: atom_id res chain seq x y z
N MET A 1 -9.16 26.22 9.69
CA MET A 1 -7.93 25.91 10.44
C MET A 1 -7.07 25.04 9.53
N LYS A 2 -6.19 25.66 8.73
CA LYS A 2 -5.19 24.99 7.87
C LYS A 2 -3.82 25.22 8.49
N GLY A 3 -2.86 24.33 8.24
CA GLY A 3 -1.44 24.61 8.56
C GLY A 3 -1.08 24.69 10.05
N ILE A 4 -1.67 23.88 10.94
CA ILE A 4 -1.28 23.85 12.38
C ILE A 4 0.21 23.55 12.57
N PHE A 5 0.83 22.81 11.64
CA PHE A 5 2.26 22.45 11.69
C PHE A 5 3.10 23.06 10.55
N ALA A 6 2.62 24.15 9.94
CA ALA A 6 3.32 24.79 8.81
C ALA A 6 4.69 25.37 9.19
N ASP A 7 4.88 25.77 10.44
CA ASP A 7 6.13 26.38 10.95
C ASP A 7 7.17 25.34 11.44
N ARG A 8 6.85 24.03 11.38
CA ARG A 8 7.74 22.96 11.88
C ARG A 8 8.67 22.45 10.77
N GLY A 9 9.91 22.08 11.17
CA GLY A 9 10.93 21.59 10.24
C GLY A 9 10.52 20.34 9.45
N ALA A 10 11.10 20.16 8.26
CA ALA A 10 10.77 19.11 7.30
C ALA A 10 10.79 17.67 7.87
N GLY A 11 11.69 17.39 8.83
CA GLY A 11 11.74 16.09 9.51
C GLY A 11 10.49 15.77 10.34
N PHE A 12 9.87 16.77 10.96
CA PHE A 12 8.62 16.60 11.69
C PHE A 12 7.45 16.29 10.75
N GLN A 13 7.42 16.95 9.58
CA GLN A 13 6.39 16.70 8.56
C GLN A 13 6.52 15.30 7.96
N ALA A 14 7.75 14.82 7.74
CA ALA A 14 8.00 13.43 7.33
C ALA A 14 7.53 12.43 8.40
N GLY A 15 7.74 12.72 9.68
CA GLY A 15 7.23 11.92 10.79
C GLY A 15 5.70 11.83 10.82
N VAL A 16 5.01 12.97 10.62
CA VAL A 16 3.55 13.01 10.52
C VAL A 16 3.07 12.19 9.31
N LEU A 17 3.73 12.31 8.15
CA LEU A 17 3.41 11.50 6.97
C LEU A 17 3.50 10.01 7.29
N LEU A 18 4.60 9.56 7.89
CA LEU A 18 4.80 8.14 8.24
C LEU A 18 3.72 7.62 9.19
N ILE A 19 3.37 8.39 10.23
CA ILE A 19 2.30 8.01 11.16
C ILE A 19 0.96 7.91 10.41
N THR A 20 0.67 8.89 9.54
CA THR A 20 -0.58 8.89 8.77
C THR A 20 -0.63 7.72 7.79
N MET A 21 0.51 7.32 7.20
CA MET A 21 0.62 6.15 6.35
C MET A 21 0.41 4.84 7.13
N MET A 22 0.97 4.73 8.34
CA MET A 22 0.71 3.56 9.20
C MET A 22 -0.77 3.42 9.53
N VAL A 23 -1.44 4.54 9.87
CA VAL A 23 -2.89 4.54 10.12
C VAL A 23 -3.66 4.15 8.86
N GLY A 24 -3.29 4.68 7.69
CA GLY A 24 -3.88 4.32 6.41
C GLY A 24 -3.72 2.83 6.07
N TYR A 25 -2.56 2.25 6.36
CA TYR A 25 -2.31 0.82 6.18
C TYR A 25 -3.17 -0.04 7.11
N LEU A 26 -3.33 0.35 8.38
CA LEU A 26 -4.21 -0.34 9.32
C LEU A 26 -5.66 -0.34 8.83
N LEU A 27 -6.16 0.81 8.37
CA LEU A 27 -7.49 0.93 7.76
C LEU A 27 -7.65 0.04 6.53
N ALA A 28 -6.66 0.01 5.64
CA ALA A 28 -6.68 -0.86 4.47
C ALA A 28 -6.72 -2.35 4.87
N SER A 29 -5.96 -2.75 5.90
CA SER A 29 -5.95 -4.12 6.40
C SER A 29 -7.29 -4.56 6.99
N LEU A 30 -7.97 -3.68 7.73
CA LEU A 30 -9.32 -3.93 8.23
C LEU A 30 -10.32 -4.08 7.08
N PHE A 31 -10.19 -3.24 6.06
CA PHE A 31 -11.02 -3.34 4.86
C PHE A 31 -10.83 -4.69 4.15
N TYR A 32 -9.59 -5.13 3.99
CA TYR A 32 -9.30 -6.45 3.43
C TYR A 32 -9.87 -7.60 4.26
N ALA A 33 -9.69 -7.55 5.58
CA ALA A 33 -10.24 -8.56 6.48
C ALA A 33 -11.78 -8.63 6.38
N SER A 34 -12.45 -7.48 6.25
CA SER A 34 -13.91 -7.43 6.11
C SER A 34 -14.41 -8.08 4.82
N ILE A 35 -13.69 -7.91 3.70
CA ILE A 35 -14.03 -8.53 2.42
C ILE A 35 -13.86 -10.05 2.50
N LEU A 36 -12.76 -10.52 3.10
CA LEU A 36 -12.52 -11.96 3.28
C LEU A 36 -13.63 -12.62 4.12
N LEU A 37 -14.03 -11.96 5.23
CA LEU A 37 -15.15 -12.43 6.07
C LEU A 37 -16.49 -12.49 5.30
N MET A 38 -16.78 -11.51 4.44
CA MET A 38 -18.02 -11.51 3.64
C MET A 38 -18.01 -12.58 2.55
N THR A 39 -16.84 -12.89 2.00
CA THR A 39 -16.70 -13.89 0.93
C THR A 39 -16.65 -15.31 1.49
N GLY A 40 -16.42 -15.46 2.82
CA GLY A 40 -16.25 -16.75 3.48
C GLY A 40 -14.93 -17.42 3.15
N GLU A 41 -13.98 -16.66 2.58
CA GLU A 41 -12.75 -17.18 2.02
C GLU A 41 -11.58 -16.75 2.90
N ASN A 42 -10.77 -17.73 3.33
CA ASN A 42 -9.67 -17.48 4.25
C ASN A 42 -8.38 -17.05 3.53
N ASP A 43 -8.32 -17.19 2.21
CA ASP A 43 -7.12 -16.92 1.43
C ASP A 43 -7.41 -16.09 0.17
N LYS A 44 -6.45 -15.25 -0.19
CA LYS A 44 -6.53 -14.34 -1.34
C LYS A 44 -6.39 -15.06 -2.68
N THR A 45 -5.96 -16.31 -2.67
CA THR A 45 -5.68 -17.14 -3.84
C THR A 45 -6.94 -17.58 -4.60
N HIS A 46 -8.07 -17.69 -3.90
CA HIS A 46 -9.34 -18.12 -4.48
C HIS A 46 -10.23 -16.94 -4.93
N LEU A 47 -9.85 -15.71 -4.57
CA LEU A 47 -10.62 -14.52 -4.90
C LEU A 47 -10.54 -14.24 -6.41
N PRO A 48 -11.67 -13.90 -7.05
CA PRO A 48 -11.67 -13.52 -8.45
C PRO A 48 -10.76 -12.31 -8.68
N PRO A 49 -10.05 -12.25 -9.82
CA PRO A 49 -9.03 -11.24 -10.10
C PRO A 49 -9.56 -9.79 -10.04
N GLY A 50 -10.85 -9.58 -10.32
CA GLY A 50 -11.50 -8.27 -10.17
C GLY A 50 -11.55 -7.77 -8.73
N ILE A 51 -11.77 -8.66 -7.76
CA ILE A 51 -11.79 -8.31 -6.33
C ILE A 51 -10.37 -8.02 -5.85
N LEU A 52 -9.37 -8.80 -6.27
CA LEU A 52 -7.96 -8.56 -5.97
C LEU A 52 -7.48 -7.20 -6.49
N LEU A 53 -7.86 -6.84 -7.71
CA LEU A 53 -7.53 -5.54 -8.29
C LEU A 53 -8.20 -4.39 -7.51
N GLY A 54 -9.49 -4.57 -7.17
CA GLY A 54 -10.24 -3.61 -6.36
C GLY A 54 -9.62 -3.42 -4.97
N MET A 55 -9.22 -4.53 -4.34
CA MET A 55 -8.49 -4.53 -3.08
C MET A 55 -7.19 -3.72 -3.21
N GLN A 56 -6.33 -4.06 -4.17
CA GLN A 56 -5.06 -3.37 -4.36
C GLN A 56 -5.23 -1.86 -4.65
N PHE A 57 -6.28 -1.49 -5.39
CA PHE A 57 -6.63 -0.09 -5.61
C PHE A 57 -7.01 0.62 -4.30
N VAL A 58 -7.94 0.05 -3.53
CA VAL A 58 -8.38 0.64 -2.25
C VAL A 58 -7.23 0.73 -1.25
N GLY A 59 -6.36 -0.29 -1.20
CA GLY A 59 -5.16 -0.26 -0.37
C GLY A 59 -4.20 0.85 -0.77
N SER A 60 -3.95 1.02 -2.06
CA SER A 60 -3.07 2.08 -2.56
C SER A 60 -3.63 3.48 -2.25
N VAL A 61 -4.94 3.67 -2.40
CA VAL A 61 -5.61 4.93 -2.07
C VAL A 61 -5.54 5.22 -0.56
N THR A 62 -5.84 4.23 0.26
CA THR A 62 -5.95 4.41 1.72
C THR A 62 -4.58 4.49 2.40
N ALA A 63 -3.56 3.78 1.90
CA ALA A 63 -2.23 3.73 2.51
C ALA A 63 -1.27 4.82 1.99
N PHE A 64 -1.47 5.34 0.78
CA PHE A 64 -0.57 6.34 0.19
C PHE A 64 -1.25 7.66 -0.16
N LEU A 65 -2.39 7.63 -0.87
CA LEU A 65 -3.02 8.85 -1.39
C LEU A 65 -3.67 9.69 -0.28
N ILE A 66 -4.52 9.07 0.54
CA ILE A 66 -5.21 9.75 1.63
C ILE A 66 -4.22 10.31 2.66
N PRO A 67 -3.21 9.55 3.14
CA PRO A 67 -2.21 10.06 4.06
C PRO A 67 -1.45 11.26 3.53
N ALA A 68 -1.03 11.24 2.26
CA ALA A 68 -0.34 12.37 1.64
C ALA A 68 -1.23 13.63 1.59
N LEU A 69 -2.52 13.47 1.27
CA LEU A 69 -3.48 14.57 1.27
C LEU A 69 -3.71 15.15 2.68
N VAL A 70 -3.89 14.26 3.66
CA VAL A 70 -4.09 14.61 5.07
C VAL A 70 -2.87 15.35 5.61
N THR A 71 -1.66 14.83 5.38
CA THR A 71 -0.43 15.50 5.80
C THR A 71 -0.25 16.85 5.11
N ALA A 72 -0.55 16.97 3.81
CA ALA A 72 -0.47 18.25 3.12
C ALA A 72 -1.46 19.28 3.69
N PHE A 73 -2.65 18.85 4.14
CA PHE A 73 -3.64 19.72 4.77
C PHE A 73 -3.25 20.15 6.20
N LEU A 74 -2.62 19.25 6.97
CA LEU A 74 -2.17 19.54 8.34
C LEU A 74 -0.87 20.36 8.39
N CYS A 75 0.06 20.11 7.47
CA CYS A 75 1.42 20.65 7.50
C CYS A 75 1.66 21.83 6.54
N SER A 76 0.69 22.24 5.73
CA SER A 76 0.89 23.37 4.81
C SER A 76 -0.37 24.22 4.65
N ASP A 77 -0.20 25.55 4.64
CA ASP A 77 -1.28 26.49 4.27
C ASP A 77 -1.67 26.37 2.78
N ASP A 78 -0.72 25.91 1.95
CA ASP A 78 -0.89 25.65 0.52
C ASP A 78 -0.64 24.16 0.19
N PRO A 79 -1.66 23.28 0.37
CA PRO A 79 -1.52 21.84 0.13
C PRO A 79 -1.10 21.51 -1.31
N ARG A 80 -1.45 22.36 -2.29
CA ARG A 80 -1.04 22.20 -3.70
C ARG A 80 0.44 22.45 -3.94
N ARG A 81 1.08 23.31 -3.14
CA ARG A 81 2.51 23.59 -3.24
C ARG A 81 3.33 22.51 -2.52
N PHE A 82 2.79 21.98 -1.41
CA PHE A 82 3.40 20.87 -0.67
C PHE A 82 3.39 19.54 -1.46
N LEU A 83 2.26 19.22 -2.11
CA LEU A 83 2.14 18.05 -3.00
C LEU A 83 2.75 18.27 -4.39
N GLN A 84 3.36 19.42 -4.67
CA GLN A 84 3.81 19.85 -6.00
C GLN A 84 2.75 19.67 -7.11
N MET A 85 1.48 19.78 -6.74
CA MET A 85 0.33 19.57 -7.62
C MET A 85 0.15 20.71 -8.65
N ASN A 86 0.98 21.75 -8.58
CA ASN A 86 0.93 22.93 -9.44
C ASN A 86 1.67 22.74 -10.78
N SER A 87 2.52 21.72 -10.88
CA SER A 87 3.19 21.34 -12.12
C SER A 87 2.81 19.90 -12.45
N LEU A 88 2.00 19.72 -13.49
CA LEU A 88 1.82 18.39 -14.08
C LEU A 88 3.21 17.83 -14.44
N PRO A 89 3.59 16.65 -13.91
CA PRO A 89 4.87 16.06 -14.25
C PRO A 89 4.92 15.84 -15.77
N ASN A 90 6.08 16.13 -16.36
CA ASN A 90 6.33 15.98 -17.80
C ASN A 90 5.86 14.59 -18.27
N ILE A 91 5.20 14.49 -19.43
CA ILE A 91 4.69 13.23 -20.01
C ILE A 91 5.75 12.11 -20.03
N ARG A 92 7.03 12.48 -20.11
CA ARG A 92 8.17 11.56 -20.00
C ARG A 92 8.21 10.80 -18.67
N ILE A 93 7.84 11.43 -17.57
CA ILE A 93 7.77 10.83 -16.23
C ILE A 93 6.63 9.80 -16.18
N TRP A 94 5.50 10.09 -16.82
CA TRP A 94 4.38 9.13 -16.93
C TRP A 94 4.80 7.87 -17.69
N PHE A 95 5.45 8.02 -18.84
CA PHE A 95 5.98 6.88 -19.59
C PHE A 95 7.05 6.12 -18.81
N LEU A 96 7.94 6.83 -18.10
CA LEU A 96 8.99 6.19 -17.32
C LEU A 96 8.42 5.42 -16.12
N ALA A 97 7.45 6.00 -15.40
CA ALA A 97 6.75 5.33 -14.31
C ALA A 97 5.97 4.10 -14.80
N GLY A 98 5.22 4.24 -15.89
CA GLY A 98 4.49 3.13 -16.51
C GLY A 98 5.43 2.02 -17.03
N GLY A 99 6.55 2.39 -17.64
CA GLY A 99 7.57 1.44 -18.08
C GLY A 99 8.20 0.69 -16.92
N MET A 100 8.51 1.39 -15.82
CA MET A 100 9.06 0.76 -14.61
C MET A 100 8.07 -0.18 -13.94
N THR A 101 6.79 0.19 -13.81
CA THR A 101 5.79 -0.71 -13.22
C THR A 101 5.56 -1.95 -14.09
N MET A 102 5.57 -1.80 -15.41
CA MET A 102 5.48 -2.91 -16.36
C MET A 102 6.68 -3.85 -16.28
N LEU A 103 7.90 -3.31 -16.12
CA LEU A 103 9.12 -4.10 -15.91
C LEU A 103 9.19 -4.77 -14.54
N LEU A 104 8.56 -4.18 -13.52
CA LEU A 104 8.52 -4.74 -12.17
C LEU A 104 7.48 -5.85 -12.01
N MET A 105 6.38 -5.83 -12.77
CA MET A 105 5.37 -6.92 -12.73
C MET A 105 5.96 -8.33 -12.84
N PRO A 106 6.82 -8.67 -13.82
CA PRO A 106 7.40 -10.00 -13.92
C PRO A 106 8.30 -10.33 -12.73
N VAL A 107 9.01 -9.33 -12.18
CA VAL A 107 9.84 -9.52 -10.97
C VAL A 107 8.97 -9.84 -9.75
N VAL A 108 7.88 -9.11 -9.56
CA VAL A 108 6.92 -9.36 -8.48
C VAL A 108 6.28 -10.74 -8.63
N SER A 109 5.90 -11.13 -9.84
CA SER A 109 5.35 -12.47 -10.13
C SER A 109 6.37 -13.57 -9.82
N LEU A 110 7.63 -13.37 -10.18
CA LEU A 110 8.70 -14.34 -9.92
C LEU A 110 8.99 -14.48 -8.43
N ILE A 111 9.00 -13.37 -7.68
CA ILE A 111 9.09 -13.38 -6.21
C ILE A 111 7.88 -14.08 -5.60
N SER A 112 6.68 -13.87 -6.14
CA SER A 112 5.46 -14.54 -5.67
C SER A 112 5.54 -16.06 -5.84
N ILE A 113 6.02 -16.52 -7.01
CA ILE A 113 6.24 -17.95 -7.27
C ILE A 113 7.33 -18.49 -6.34
N LEU A 114 8.42 -17.75 -6.15
CA LEU A 114 9.50 -18.17 -5.26
C LEU A 114 9.05 -18.26 -3.80
N ASN A 115 8.21 -17.31 -3.34
CA ASN A 115 7.57 -17.35 -2.03
C ASN A 115 6.62 -18.54 -1.89
N ALA A 116 5.89 -18.90 -2.95
CA ALA A 116 5.00 -20.05 -2.95
C ALA A 116 5.74 -21.40 -2.99
N GLN A 117 6.97 -21.43 -3.50
CA GLN A 117 7.81 -22.64 -3.57
C GLN A 117 8.79 -22.79 -2.40
N MET A 118 8.82 -21.86 -1.45
CA MET A 118 9.48 -22.12 -0.17
C MET A 118 8.63 -23.11 0.65
N GLU A 119 8.78 -24.41 0.36
CA GLU A 119 8.50 -25.45 1.35
C GLU A 119 9.52 -25.31 2.48
N LEU A 120 9.06 -25.35 3.73
CA LEU A 120 9.96 -25.21 4.87
C LEU A 120 10.91 -26.42 4.89
N PRO A 121 12.22 -26.25 5.16
CA PRO A 121 13.15 -27.37 5.23
C PRO A 121 12.70 -28.39 6.29
N ASP A 122 12.98 -29.69 6.07
CA ASP A 122 12.47 -30.87 6.81
C ASP A 122 12.54 -30.84 8.36
N ALA A 123 13.26 -29.88 8.94
CA ALA A 123 13.27 -29.63 10.38
C ALA A 123 12.02 -28.87 10.89
N LEU A 124 11.27 -28.22 10.00
CA LEU A 124 10.13 -27.34 10.32
C LEU A 124 8.79 -27.88 9.76
N THR A 125 8.78 -29.04 9.11
CA THR A 125 7.59 -29.81 8.71
C THR A 125 6.54 -29.98 9.82
N PRO A 126 6.88 -30.18 11.12
CA PRO A 126 5.87 -30.23 12.17
C PRO A 126 5.19 -28.88 12.48
N LEU A 127 5.79 -27.75 12.08
CA LEU A 127 5.16 -26.42 12.15
C LEU A 127 4.28 -26.16 10.91
N GLU A 128 4.69 -26.68 9.75
CA GLU A 128 3.90 -26.59 8.51
C GLU A 128 2.59 -27.39 8.60
N SER A 129 2.62 -28.59 9.19
CA SER A 129 1.39 -29.38 9.42
C SER A 129 0.43 -28.70 10.39
N ARG A 130 0.95 -27.99 11.41
CA ARG A 130 0.14 -27.18 12.35
C ARG A 130 -0.51 -25.97 11.70
N MET A 131 0.15 -25.32 10.74
CA MET A 131 -0.43 -24.17 10.02
C MET A 131 -1.45 -24.60 8.96
N ARG A 132 -1.32 -25.80 8.39
CA ARG A 132 -2.25 -26.31 7.37
C ARG A 132 -3.59 -26.81 7.93
N GLU A 133 -3.65 -27.13 9.22
CA GLU A 133 -4.87 -27.58 9.92
C GLU A 133 -5.70 -26.43 10.53
N THR A 134 -5.26 -25.18 10.44
CA THR A 134 -5.97 -23.99 10.95
C THR A 134 -6.50 -23.13 9.82
#